data_AF-A0A3D3T1P4-F1
#
_entry.id   AF-A0A3D3T1P4-F1
#
_cell.length_a   1.000
_cell.length_b   1.000
_cell.length_c   1.000
_cell.angle_alpha   90.00
_cell.angle_beta   90.00
_cell.angle_gamma   90.00
#
_symmetry.space_group_name_H-M   'P 1'
#
loop_
_entity.id
_entity.type
_entity.pdbx_description
1 polymer ?
#
loop_
_entity_poly.entity_id
_entity_poly.type
_entity_poly.pdbx_seq_one_letter_code
_entity_poly.pdbx_strand_id
1 'polypeptide(L)'
;VPGGMLTNMENQLREQGAVDRLDEVLAEIPRVREDLGVIPLVTPTSQIVGTQAVLNVLTGERYKSISKETAGVLKGEYGATPAPVNAELQTRVLEGAEVITVRPADLLEDELDTLIADLEQVAEEKNLSLHDGEQRIDDVLIYALFPQVGLKFLENRNNP
;
A
#
# COMPACT_ATOMS: atom_id res chain seq x y z
N VAL A 1 -2.56 8.20 -17.91
CA VAL A 1 -2.27 7.02 -17.05
C VAL A 1 -0.78 6.72 -17.16
N PRO A 2 -0.02 6.61 -16.05
CA PRO A 2 1.39 6.21 -16.09
C PRO A 2 1.60 4.81 -16.70
N GLY A 3 2.71 4.58 -17.40
CA GLY A 3 2.97 3.30 -18.09
C GLY A 3 2.92 2.08 -17.16
N GLY A 4 3.57 2.14 -15.99
CA GLY A 4 3.54 1.04 -15.03
C GLY A 4 2.16 0.77 -14.41
N MET A 5 1.29 1.79 -14.33
CA MET A 5 -0.10 1.62 -13.92
C MET A 5 -0.89 0.87 -15.00
N LEU A 6 -0.71 1.23 -16.27
CA LEU A 6 -1.38 0.58 -17.39
C LEU A 6 -1.02 -0.91 -17.49
N THR A 7 0.27 -1.25 -17.48
CA THR A 7 0.73 -2.65 -17.56
C THR A 7 0.20 -3.50 -16.40
N ASN A 8 0.13 -2.94 -15.19
CA ASN A 8 -0.41 -3.68 -14.05
C ASN A 8 -1.92 -3.95 -14.20
N MET A 9 -2.70 -2.94 -14.61
CA MET A 9 -4.14 -3.11 -14.85
C MET A 9 -4.44 -4.10 -15.97
N GLU A 10 -3.68 -4.07 -17.07
CA GLU A 10 -3.80 -5.05 -18.16
C GLU A 10 -3.56 -6.48 -17.67
N ASN A 11 -2.57 -6.67 -16.79
CA ASN A 11 -2.30 -7.98 -16.19
C ASN A 11 -3.47 -8.41 -15.28
N GLN A 12 -3.98 -7.53 -14.42
CA GLN A 12 -5.15 -7.82 -13.57
C GLN A 12 -6.38 -8.22 -14.39
N LEU A 13 -6.68 -7.49 -15.47
CA LEU A 13 -7.79 -7.82 -16.36
C LEU A 13 -7.57 -9.15 -17.09
N ARG A 14 -6.32 -9.44 -17.50
CA ARG A 14 -5.98 -10.72 -18.15
C ARG A 14 -6.17 -11.91 -17.23
N GLU A 15 -5.74 -11.81 -15.97
CA GLU A 15 -5.93 -12.85 -14.96
C GLU A 15 -7.41 -13.14 -14.70
N GLN A 16 -8.28 -12.14 -14.87
CA GLN A 16 -9.73 -12.25 -14.72
C GLN A 16 -10.47 -12.53 -16.04
N GLY A 17 -9.74 -12.71 -17.15
CA GLY A 17 -10.33 -12.98 -18.47
C GLY A 17 -11.16 -11.83 -19.05
N ALA A 18 -10.89 -10.59 -18.64
CA ALA A 18 -11.69 -9.39 -18.93
C ALA A 18 -10.89 -8.29 -19.64
N VAL A 19 -9.90 -8.66 -20.46
CA VAL A 19 -9.00 -7.73 -21.17
C VAL A 19 -9.77 -6.76 -22.10
N ASP A 20 -10.89 -7.23 -22.64
CA ASP A 20 -11.82 -6.45 -23.47
C ASP A 20 -12.46 -5.26 -22.72
N ARG A 21 -12.40 -5.24 -21.40
CA ARG A 21 -12.94 -4.19 -20.54
C ARG A 21 -11.93 -3.09 -20.19
N LEU A 22 -10.75 -3.09 -20.82
CA LEU A 22 -9.70 -2.09 -20.57
C LEU A 22 -10.20 -0.66 -20.78
N ASP A 23 -10.99 -0.41 -21.84
CA ASP A 23 -11.52 0.92 -22.12
C ASP A 23 -12.49 1.41 -21.03
N GLU A 24 -13.29 0.50 -20.45
CA GLU A 24 -14.14 0.81 -19.30
C GLU A 24 -13.31 1.22 -18.07
N VAL A 25 -12.21 0.50 -17.80
CA VAL A 25 -11.30 0.82 -16.70
C VAL A 25 -10.65 2.18 -16.93
N LEU A 26 -10.18 2.46 -18.14
CA LEU A 26 -9.58 3.76 -18.49
C LEU A 26 -10.58 4.91 -18.31
N ALA A 27 -11.86 4.69 -18.61
CA ALA A 27 -12.92 5.67 -18.39
C ALA A 27 -13.30 5.83 -16.90
N GLU A 28 -13.09 4.80 -16.08
CA GLU A 28 -13.39 4.81 -14.64
C GLU A 28 -12.29 5.51 -13.81
N ILE A 29 -11.02 5.47 -14.26
CA ILE A 29 -9.88 6.09 -13.56
C ILE A 29 -10.10 7.57 -13.21
N PRO A 30 -10.54 8.46 -14.12
CA PRO A 30 -10.79 9.87 -13.77
C PRO A 30 -11.83 10.04 -12.68
N ARG A 31 -12.88 9.19 -12.67
CA ARG A 31 -13.96 9.25 -11.68
C ARG A 31 -13.49 8.80 -10.31
N VAL A 32 -12.74 7.70 -10.26
CA VAL A 32 -12.12 7.23 -9.01
C VAL A 32 -11.13 8.27 -8.49
N ARG A 33 -10.33 8.87 -9.37
CA ARG A 33 -9.39 9.92 -8.98
C ARG A 33 -10.09 11.14 -8.40
N GLU A 34 -11.23 11.54 -8.95
CA GLU A 34 -12.06 12.62 -8.42
C GLU A 34 -12.63 12.26 -7.03
N ASP A 35 -13.20 11.07 -6.88
CA ASP A 35 -13.72 10.58 -5.60
C ASP A 35 -12.63 10.50 -4.50
N LEU A 36 -11.38 10.33 -4.90
CA LEU A 36 -10.21 10.29 -4.01
C LEU A 36 -9.48 11.63 -3.90
N GLY A 37 -10.18 12.75 -4.14
CA GLY A 37 -9.62 14.08 -3.87
C GLY A 37 -8.53 14.51 -4.85
N VAL A 38 -8.57 14.00 -6.08
CA VAL A 38 -7.69 14.35 -7.20
C VAL A 38 -6.22 14.03 -6.95
N ILE A 39 -5.94 12.98 -6.17
CA ILE A 39 -4.57 12.53 -5.86
C ILE A 39 -3.69 12.37 -7.13
N PRO A 40 -2.40 12.74 -7.05
CA PRO A 40 -1.48 12.56 -8.18
C PRO A 40 -1.34 11.08 -8.56
N LEU A 41 -1.26 10.79 -9.86
CA LEU A 41 -1.03 9.43 -10.36
C LEU A 41 0.48 9.14 -10.42
N VAL A 42 1.10 8.95 -9.26
CA VAL A 42 2.50 8.54 -9.09
C VAL A 42 2.56 7.28 -8.23
N THR A 43 3.67 6.56 -8.19
CA THR A 43 3.78 5.43 -7.26
C THR A 43 3.83 5.97 -5.82
N PRO A 44 3.07 5.40 -4.86
CA PRO A 44 2.16 4.24 -4.97
C PRO A 44 0.70 4.58 -5.34
N THR A 45 0.28 5.85 -5.26
CA THR A 45 -1.13 6.28 -5.41
C THR A 45 -1.77 5.96 -6.76
N SER A 46 -0.98 5.87 -7.85
CA SER A 46 -1.46 5.44 -9.16
C SER A 46 -2.05 4.03 -9.13
N GLN A 47 -1.44 3.11 -8.37
CA GLN A 47 -1.92 1.74 -8.25
C GLN A 47 -3.18 1.64 -7.40
N ILE A 48 -3.36 2.53 -6.42
CA ILE A 48 -4.59 2.62 -5.61
C ILE A 48 -5.77 2.96 -6.51
N VAL A 49 -5.65 4.04 -7.29
CA VAL A 49 -6.70 4.46 -8.25
C VAL A 49 -6.96 3.39 -9.29
N GLY A 50 -5.90 2.79 -9.84
CA GLY A 50 -6.01 1.78 -10.91
C GLY A 50 -6.71 0.51 -10.44
N THR A 51 -6.28 -0.03 -9.30
CA THR A 51 -6.87 -1.24 -8.72
C THR A 51 -8.34 -1.02 -8.37
N GLN A 52 -8.69 0.12 -7.77
CA GLN A 52 -10.08 0.42 -7.45
C GLN A 52 -10.94 0.60 -8.71
N ALA A 53 -10.41 1.20 -9.78
CA ALA A 53 -11.11 1.31 -11.06
C ALA A 53 -11.36 -0.08 -11.69
N VAL A 54 -10.36 -0.97 -11.67
CA VAL A 54 -10.51 -2.37 -12.10
C VAL A 54 -11.60 -3.07 -11.28
N LEU A 55 -11.60 -2.94 -9.95
CA LEU A 55 -12.63 -3.53 -9.08
C LEU A 55 -14.04 -3.01 -9.43
N ASN A 56 -14.22 -1.71 -9.62
CA ASN A 56 -15.50 -1.11 -9.98
C ASN A 56 -16.04 -1.69 -11.30
N VAL A 57 -15.18 -1.82 -12.30
CA VAL A 57 -15.54 -2.38 -13.61
C VAL A 57 -15.88 -3.86 -13.47
N LEU A 58 -14.98 -4.68 -12.90
CA LEU A 58 -15.17 -6.12 -12.80
C LEU A 58 -16.40 -6.51 -11.99
N THR A 59 -16.71 -5.78 -10.92
CA THR A 59 -17.89 -6.03 -10.10
C THR A 59 -19.20 -5.51 -10.71
N GLY A 60 -19.12 -4.65 -11.73
CA GLY A 60 -20.26 -4.03 -12.40
C GLY A 60 -20.95 -2.93 -11.60
N GLU A 61 -20.42 -2.58 -10.42
CA GLU A 61 -21.00 -1.60 -9.49
C GLU A 61 -19.87 -0.82 -8.81
N ARG A 62 -19.90 0.52 -8.92
CA ARG A 62 -18.86 1.38 -8.35
C ARG A 62 -18.81 1.21 -6.84
N TYR A 63 -17.61 0.93 -6.31
CA TYR A 63 -17.35 0.77 -4.88
C TYR A 63 -18.22 -0.30 -4.19
N LYS A 64 -18.70 -1.31 -4.93
CA LYS A 64 -19.30 -2.49 -4.30
C LYS A 64 -18.35 -3.08 -3.25
N SER A 65 -17.07 -3.19 -3.63
CA SER A 65 -15.95 -3.43 -2.72
C SER A 65 -14.99 -2.24 -2.77
N ILE A 66 -14.47 -1.85 -1.61
CA ILE A 66 -13.47 -0.79 -1.46
C ILE A 66 -12.16 -1.45 -1.05
N SER A 67 -11.09 -1.22 -1.81
CA SER A 67 -9.77 -1.78 -1.45
C SER A 67 -9.27 -1.16 -0.14
N LYS A 68 -8.40 -1.89 0.57
CA LYS A 68 -7.80 -1.40 1.82
C LYS A 68 -7.09 -0.06 1.62
N GLU A 69 -6.34 0.07 0.54
CA GLU A 69 -5.56 1.27 0.23
C GLU A 69 -6.49 2.45 -0.13
N THR A 70 -7.60 2.19 -0.83
CA THR A 70 -8.61 3.21 -1.13
C THR A 70 -9.27 3.71 0.15
N ALA A 71 -9.62 2.79 1.06
CA ALA A 71 -10.13 3.13 2.37
C ALA A 71 -9.12 3.94 3.18
N GLY A 72 -7.83 3.60 3.13
CA GLY A 72 -6.78 4.36 3.83
C GLY A 72 -6.64 5.79 3.30
N VAL A 73 -6.74 6.02 1.99
CA VAL A 73 -6.77 7.39 1.41
C VAL A 73 -7.98 8.15 1.96
N LEU A 74 -9.15 7.54 1.96
CA LEU A 74 -10.39 8.16 2.45
C LEU A 74 -10.34 8.45 3.96
N LYS A 75 -9.65 7.62 4.75
CA LYS A 75 -9.46 7.81 6.20
C LYS A 75 -8.40 8.85 6.55
N GLY A 76 -7.57 9.27 5.58
CA GLY A 76 -6.44 10.18 5.81
C GLY A 76 -5.16 9.48 6.28
N GLU A 77 -5.08 8.15 6.20
CA GLU A 77 -3.91 7.37 6.63
C GLU A 77 -2.66 7.69 5.78
N TYR A 78 -2.85 8.16 4.54
CA TYR A 78 -1.78 8.61 3.64
C TYR A 78 -1.54 10.13 3.69
N GLY A 79 -2.27 10.85 4.54
CA GLY A 79 -2.26 12.32 4.63
C GLY A 79 -3.36 12.99 3.81
N ALA A 80 -3.27 14.31 3.70
CA ALA A 80 -4.29 15.14 3.06
C ALA A 80 -4.26 15.04 1.52
N THR A 81 -5.43 14.96 0.92
CA THR A 81 -5.63 14.99 -0.53
C THR A 81 -5.68 16.43 -1.07
N PRO A 82 -5.33 16.68 -2.34
CA PRO A 82 -5.39 18.02 -2.93
C PRO A 82 -6.77 18.69 -2.91
N ALA A 83 -7.82 17.89 -3.03
CA ALA A 83 -9.22 18.33 -2.95
C ALA A 83 -9.98 17.43 -1.96
N PRO A 84 -11.17 17.85 -1.49
CA PRO A 84 -12.03 16.99 -0.69
C PRO A 84 -12.31 15.67 -1.41
N VAL A 85 -12.24 14.57 -0.66
CA VAL A 85 -12.69 13.26 -1.13
C VAL A 85 -14.22 13.18 -1.16
N ASN A 86 -14.76 12.13 -1.77
CA ASN A 86 -16.19 11.85 -1.76
C ASN A 86 -16.67 11.59 -0.32
N ALA A 87 -17.57 12.44 0.18
CA ALA A 87 -18.04 12.42 1.56
C ALA A 87 -18.81 11.14 1.93
N GLU A 88 -19.59 10.58 1.00
CA GLU A 88 -20.36 9.35 1.24
C GLU A 88 -19.43 8.14 1.38
N LEU A 89 -18.43 8.04 0.50
CA LEU A 89 -17.42 6.98 0.58
C LEU A 89 -16.56 7.11 1.83
N GLN A 90 -16.14 8.32 2.19
CA GLN A 90 -15.38 8.58 3.42
C GLN A 90 -16.19 8.16 4.66
N THR A 91 -17.45 8.59 4.75
CA THR A 91 -18.34 8.21 5.85
C THR A 91 -18.50 6.69 5.95
N ARG A 92 -18.65 6.01 4.81
CA ARG A 92 -18.78 4.55 4.76
C ARG A 92 -17.55 3.82 5.30
N VAL A 93 -16.32 4.26 4.96
CA VAL A 93 -15.10 3.56 5.40
C VAL A 93 -14.68 3.91 6.83
N LEU A 94 -15.12 5.05 7.36
CA LEU A 94 -14.84 5.47 8.72
C LEU A 94 -15.64 4.66 9.75
N GLU A 95 -16.84 4.18 9.39
CA GLU A 95 -17.70 3.40 10.29
C GLU A 95 -17.93 4.08 11.66
N GLY A 96 -18.00 5.41 11.68
CA GLY A 96 -18.18 6.23 12.89
C GLY A 96 -16.88 6.74 13.53
N ALA A 97 -15.70 6.37 13.01
CA ALA A 97 -14.43 6.98 13.40
C ALA A 97 -14.26 8.39 12.81
N GLU A 98 -13.32 9.15 13.38
CA GLU A 98 -12.92 10.46 12.84
C GLU A 98 -11.87 10.31 11.73
N VAL A 99 -11.86 11.26 10.79
CA VAL A 99 -10.83 11.35 9.74
C VAL A 99 -9.50 11.75 10.37
N ILE A 100 -8.41 11.10 9.95
CA ILE A 100 -7.06 11.50 10.31
C ILE A 100 -6.74 12.82 9.58
N THR A 101 -6.51 13.88 10.35
CA THR A 101 -6.22 15.23 9.83
C THR A 101 -4.82 15.73 10.19
N VAL A 102 -4.07 14.96 10.99
CA VAL A 102 -2.68 15.24 11.38
C VAL A 102 -1.70 14.55 10.43
N ARG A 103 -0.39 14.78 10.61
CA ARG A 103 0.63 14.00 9.90
C ARG A 103 0.56 12.55 10.42
N PRO A 104 0.41 11.53 9.56
CA PRO A 104 0.21 10.14 10.02
C PRO A 104 1.30 9.61 10.96
N ALA A 105 2.55 10.04 10.77
CA ALA A 105 3.67 9.65 11.64
C ALA A 105 3.53 10.15 13.09
N ASP A 106 2.70 11.16 13.35
CA ASP A 106 2.45 11.66 14.72
C ASP A 106 1.58 10.68 15.54
N LEU A 107 1.01 9.66 14.88
CA LEU A 107 0.20 8.59 15.48
C LEU A 107 0.99 7.28 15.68
N LEU A 108 2.25 7.23 15.26
CA LEU A 108 3.11 6.06 15.39
C LEU A 108 3.95 6.15 16.67
N GLU A 109 4.20 5.00 17.29
CA GLU A 109 5.14 4.89 18.41
C GLU A 109 6.58 4.69 17.88
N ASP A 110 7.58 4.93 18.71
CA ASP A 110 8.98 4.65 18.34
C ASP A 110 9.22 3.13 18.31
N GLU A 111 9.59 2.59 17.15
CA GLU A 111 9.66 1.13 16.94
C GLU A 111 11.09 0.56 17.00
N LEU A 112 12.13 1.40 17.01
CA LEU A 112 13.50 0.93 16.78
C LEU A 112 13.99 -0.07 17.82
N ASP A 113 13.79 0.21 19.11
CA ASP A 113 14.24 -0.67 20.19
C ASP A 113 13.51 -2.03 20.15
N THR A 114 12.21 -2.00 19.84
CA THR A 114 11.39 -3.21 19.64
C THR A 114 11.90 -4.03 18.45
N LEU A 115 12.17 -3.37 17.32
CA LEU A 115 12.67 -4.04 16.11
C LEU A 115 14.07 -4.65 16.29
N ILE A 116 14.93 -4.03 17.11
CA ILE A 116 16.22 -4.60 17.50
C ILE A 116 15.99 -5.90 18.27
N ALA A 117 15.18 -5.86 19.32
CA ALA A 117 14.91 -7.02 20.16
C ALA A 117 14.24 -8.17 19.38
N ASP A 118 13.27 -7.85 18.52
CA ASP A 118 12.58 -8.83 17.67
C ASP A 118 13.55 -9.52 16.71
N LEU A 119 14.43 -8.76 16.05
CA LEU A 119 15.42 -9.32 15.13
C LEU A 119 16.45 -10.18 15.87
N GLU A 120 16.91 -9.77 17.05
CA GLU A 120 17.83 -10.56 17.88
C GLU A 120 17.20 -11.90 18.26
N GLN A 121 15.95 -11.90 18.72
CA GLN A 121 15.23 -13.13 19.04
C GLN A 121 15.11 -14.04 17.80
N VAL A 122 14.69 -13.49 16.66
CA VAL A 122 14.56 -14.27 15.42
C VAL A 122 15.91 -14.83 14.96
N ALA A 123 16.99 -14.06 15.11
CA ALA A 123 18.33 -14.51 14.75
C ALA A 123 18.83 -15.64 15.64
N GLU A 124 18.54 -15.62 16.94
CA GLU A 124 18.83 -16.72 17.86
C GLU A 124 18.04 -17.98 17.48
N GLU A 125 16.73 -17.87 17.30
CA GLU A 125 15.85 -18.99 16.96
C GLU A 125 16.25 -19.67 15.64
N LYS A 126 16.67 -18.89 14.65
CA LYS A 126 17.02 -19.36 13.31
C LYS A 126 18.52 -19.54 13.09
N ASN A 127 19.35 -19.30 14.11
CA ASN A 127 20.81 -19.34 14.03
C ASN A 127 21.37 -18.45 12.89
N LEU A 128 20.85 -17.24 12.77
CA LEU A 128 21.27 -16.28 11.74
C LEU A 128 22.53 -15.55 12.19
N SER A 129 23.46 -15.39 11.25
CA SER A 129 24.63 -14.53 11.44
C SER A 129 24.26 -13.11 11.03
N LEU A 130 24.14 -12.23 12.03
CA LEU A 130 23.96 -10.80 11.85
C LEU A 130 25.30 -10.07 11.97
N HIS A 131 25.42 -8.88 11.37
CA HIS A 131 26.63 -8.08 11.46
C HIS A 131 26.90 -7.58 12.89
N ASP A 132 28.17 -7.46 13.28
CA ASP A 132 28.55 -6.92 14.58
C ASP A 132 28.74 -5.39 14.56
N GLY A 133 28.72 -4.78 15.74
CA GLY A 133 29.04 -3.36 15.91
C GLY A 133 28.09 -2.43 15.15
N GLU A 134 28.64 -1.40 14.51
CA GLU A 134 27.85 -0.36 13.84
C GLU A 134 26.99 -0.88 12.67
N GLN A 135 27.37 -2.00 12.05
CA GLN A 135 26.61 -2.59 10.93
C GLN A 135 25.38 -3.38 11.37
N ARG A 136 25.21 -3.63 12.68
CA ARG A 136 24.00 -4.29 13.21
C ARG A 136 22.73 -3.52 12.84
N ILE A 137 22.80 -2.18 12.81
CA ILE A 137 21.65 -1.34 12.49
C ILE A 137 21.17 -1.55 11.05
N ASP A 138 22.06 -1.87 10.11
CA ASP A 138 21.68 -2.10 8.72
C ASP A 138 20.84 -3.37 8.59
N ASP A 139 21.14 -4.41 9.37
CA ASP A 139 20.34 -5.64 9.42
C ASP A 139 18.96 -5.39 10.04
N VAL A 140 18.91 -4.56 11.09
CA VAL A 140 17.65 -4.11 11.71
C VAL A 140 16.81 -3.31 10.72
N LEU A 141 17.41 -2.39 9.96
CA LEU A 141 16.70 -1.61 8.96
C LEU A 141 16.20 -2.47 7.79
N ILE A 142 16.97 -3.48 7.37
CA ILE A 142 16.53 -4.47 6.38
C ILE A 142 15.30 -5.22 6.90
N TYR A 143 15.33 -5.67 8.16
CA TYR A 143 14.21 -6.34 8.80
C TYR A 143 13.00 -5.41 8.95
N ALA A 144 13.19 -4.17 9.39
CA ALA A 144 12.12 -3.20 9.57
C ALA A 144 11.40 -2.86 8.26
N LEU A 145 12.16 -2.59 7.18
CA LEU A 145 11.59 -2.23 5.89
C LEU A 145 10.98 -3.43 5.17
N PHE A 146 11.50 -4.64 5.39
CA PHE A 146 11.09 -5.85 4.69
C PHE A 146 11.09 -7.07 5.64
N PRO A 147 10.15 -7.21 6.58
CA PRO A 147 10.24 -8.23 7.64
C PRO A 147 10.44 -9.66 7.12
N GLN A 148 9.68 -10.08 6.11
CA GLN A 148 9.79 -11.44 5.55
C GLN A 148 10.89 -11.56 4.50
N VAL A 149 10.95 -10.62 3.55
CA VAL A 149 11.91 -10.67 2.42
C VAL A 149 13.32 -10.37 2.90
N GLY A 150 13.47 -9.36 3.74
CA GLY A 150 14.71 -9.02 4.44
C GLY A 150 15.19 -10.18 5.29
N LEU A 151 14.34 -10.81 6.10
CA LEU A 151 14.73 -11.99 6.87
C LEU A 151 15.22 -13.15 5.99
N LYS A 152 14.51 -13.44 4.89
CA LYS A 152 14.95 -14.45 3.93
C LYS A 152 16.29 -14.09 3.27
N PHE A 153 16.53 -12.80 3.02
CA PHE A 153 17.82 -12.33 2.54
C PHE A 153 18.92 -12.53 3.60
N LEU A 154 18.67 -12.17 4.85
CA LEU A 154 19.61 -12.38 5.97
C LEU A 154 19.96 -13.87 6.14
N GLU A 155 18.96 -14.74 6.05
CA GLU A 155 19.11 -16.21 6.05
C GLU A 155 20.04 -16.74 4.94
N ASN A 156 20.03 -16.09 3.77
CA ASN A 156 20.75 -16.56 2.58
C ASN A 156 21.97 -15.70 2.23
N ARG A 157 22.33 -14.70 3.05
CA ARG A 157 23.36 -13.68 2.73
C ARG A 157 24.71 -14.28 2.30
N ASN A 158 25.08 -15.41 2.89
CA ASN A 158 26.35 -16.10 2.63
C ASN A 158 26.17 -17.40 1.80
N ASN A 159 25.05 -17.52 1.08
CA ASN A 159 24.70 -18.69 0.27
C ASN A 159 24.64 -18.30 -1.23
N PRO A 160 25.77 -18.41 -1.95
CA PRO A 160 25.90 -17.96 -3.35
C PRO A 160 25.15 -18.83 -4.37
#